data_AF-A0A3B4FRV5-F1
#
_entry.id   AF-A0A3B4FRV5-F1
#
_cell.length_a   1.000
_cell.length_b   1.000
_cell.length_c   1.000
_cell.angle_alpha   90.00
_cell.angle_beta   90.00
_cell.angle_gamma   90.00
#
_symmetry.space_group_name_H-M   'P 1'
#
loop_
_entity.id
_entity.type
_entity.pdbx_description
1 polymer ?
#
loop_
_entity_poly.entity_id
_entity_poly.type
_entity_poly.pdbx_seq_one_letter_code
_entity_poly.pdbx_strand_id
1 'polypeptide(L)'
;LVTLKRLSDQPKVVDDSGMKGPYSQLTREELISLILKQENQLSERDYKISELEQYIDNLLVRVIEEKPSILMSLTVPPGCSRHA
;
A
#
# COMPACT_ATOMS: atom_id res chain seq x y z
N LEU A 1 -11.52 3.38 -2.87
CA LEU A 1 -11.18 2.54 -4.05
C LEU A 1 -9.93 1.67 -3.86
N VAL A 2 -9.09 1.91 -2.84
CA VAL A 2 -7.87 1.09 -2.58
C VAL A 2 -8.16 -0.24 -1.87
N THR A 3 -9.29 -0.36 -1.16
CA THR A 3 -9.63 -1.54 -0.36
C THR A 3 -10.01 -2.79 -1.17
N LEU A 4 -10.38 -2.64 -2.45
CA LEU A 4 -10.86 -3.77 -3.27
C LEU A 4 -9.79 -4.45 -4.14
N LYS A 5 -8.53 -3.99 -4.13
CA LYS A 5 -7.50 -4.51 -5.05
C LYS A 5 -6.58 -5.58 -4.44
N ARG A 6 -6.60 -5.80 -3.12
CA ARG A 6 -5.66 -6.72 -2.43
C ARG A 6 -6.12 -8.17 -2.31
N LEU A 7 -7.34 -8.52 -2.69
CA LEU A 7 -7.82 -9.91 -2.69
C LEU A 7 -7.33 -10.75 -3.89
N SER A 8 -6.56 -10.16 -4.82
CA SER A 8 -6.12 -10.81 -6.07
C SER A 8 -4.65 -11.25 -6.09
N ASP A 9 -3.95 -11.25 -4.95
CA ASP A 9 -2.52 -11.60 -4.84
C ASP A 9 -2.31 -12.88 -3.99
N GLN A 10 -2.98 -13.98 -4.36
CA GLN A 10 -2.64 -15.33 -3.89
C GLN A 10 -2.38 -16.25 -5.09
N PRO A 11 -1.45 -17.22 -4.96
CA PRO A 11 -0.92 -17.99 -6.07
C PRO A 11 -2.04 -18.82 -6.71
N LYS A 12 -2.22 -18.59 -8.01
CA LYS A 12 -3.13 -19.33 -8.87
C LYS A 12 -2.57 -20.74 -9.11
N VAL A 13 -2.77 -21.64 -8.16
CA VAL A 13 -2.64 -23.09 -8.40
C VAL A 13 -3.90 -23.57 -9.10
N VAL A 14 -3.88 -23.50 -10.43
CA VAL A 14 -4.85 -24.18 -11.28
C VAL A 14 -4.43 -25.64 -11.37
N ASP A 15 -5.05 -26.49 -10.56
CA ASP A 15 -4.99 -27.95 -10.73
C ASP A 15 -6.35 -28.47 -11.17
N ASP A 16 -6.32 -29.27 -12.23
CA ASP A 16 -7.44 -29.78 -13.02
C ASP A 16 -8.06 -30.99 -12.31
N SER A 17 -8.80 -30.75 -11.23
CA SER A 17 -9.65 -31.76 -10.61
C SER A 17 -10.95 -31.17 -10.03
N GLY A 18 -11.99 -31.10 -10.86
CA GLY A 18 -13.38 -30.88 -10.41
C GLY A 18 -13.62 -29.61 -9.59
N MET A 19 -13.42 -28.45 -10.23
CA MET A 19 -13.71 -27.06 -9.81
C MET A 19 -14.33 -26.87 -8.41
N LYS A 20 -13.54 -27.05 -7.36
CA LYS A 20 -13.84 -26.41 -6.07
C LYS A 20 -13.14 -25.06 -6.03
N GLY A 21 -13.85 -24.01 -5.61
CA GLY A 21 -13.32 -22.65 -5.54
C GLY A 21 -12.11 -22.54 -4.61
N PRO A 22 -11.35 -21.43 -4.69
CA PRO A 22 -10.28 -21.18 -3.73
C PRO A 22 -10.84 -21.25 -2.30
N TYR A 23 -10.09 -21.86 -1.40
CA TYR A 23 -10.45 -22.08 0.01
C TYR A 23 -11.58 -23.10 0.27
N SER A 24 -12.06 -23.80 -0.75
CA SER A 24 -13.09 -24.86 -0.62
C SER A 24 -12.68 -26.06 0.23
N GLN A 25 -11.39 -26.23 0.48
CA GLN A 25 -10.82 -27.24 1.36
C GLN A 25 -10.85 -26.84 2.84
N LEU A 26 -11.13 -25.57 3.16
CA LEU A 26 -11.09 -25.04 4.52
C LEU A 26 -12.42 -25.23 5.25
N THR A 27 -12.34 -25.46 6.56
CA THR A 27 -13.51 -25.40 7.44
C THR A 27 -13.97 -23.96 7.66
N ARG A 28 -15.15 -23.80 8.28
CA ARG A 28 -15.67 -22.47 8.65
C ARG A 28 -14.69 -21.74 9.59
N GLU A 29 -14.14 -22.46 10.56
CA GLU A 29 -13.20 -21.92 11.55
C GLU A 29 -11.90 -21.47 10.88
N GLU A 30 -11.40 -22.23 9.90
CA GLU A 30 -10.20 -21.87 9.14
C GLU A 30 -10.44 -20.65 8.25
N LEU A 31 -11.61 -20.52 7.63
CA LEU A 31 -12.00 -19.33 6.88
C LEU A 31 -12.07 -18.09 7.78
N ILE A 32 -12.64 -18.21 8.98
CA ILE A 32 -12.70 -17.12 9.96
C ILE A 32 -11.28 -16.71 10.38
N SER A 33 -10.41 -17.68 10.70
CA SER A 33 -9.02 -17.42 11.06
C SER A 33 -8.25 -16.70 9.95
N LEU A 34 -8.48 -17.10 8.69
CA LEU A 34 -7.87 -16.47 7.52
C LEU A 34 -8.30 -14.99 7.39
N ILE A 35 -9.59 -14.71 7.56
CA ILE A 35 -10.12 -13.34 7.49
C ILE A 35 -9.55 -12.48 8.61
N LEU A 36 -9.56 -12.96 9.85
CA LEU A 36 -9.01 -12.24 11.00
C LEU A 36 -7.52 -11.92 10.82
N LYS A 37 -6.75 -12.88 10.27
CA LYS A 37 -5.34 -12.65 9.93
C LYS A 37 -5.17 -11.56 8.88
N GLN A 38 -5.99 -11.57 7.83
CA GLN A 38 -5.95 -10.54 6.80
C GLN A 38 -6.35 -9.17 7.35
N GLU A 39 -7.40 -9.07 8.16
CA GLU A 39 -7.82 -7.83 8.81
C GLU A 39 -6.69 -7.24 9.68
N ASN A 40 -6.02 -8.07 10.48
CA ASN A 40 -4.89 -7.60 11.28
C ASN A 40 -3.73 -7.11 10.39
N GLN A 41 -3.38 -7.85 9.34
CA GLN A 41 -2.33 -7.43 8.41
C GLN A 41 -2.67 -6.12 7.68
N LEU A 42 -3.95 -5.91 7.33
CA LEU A 42 -4.39 -4.65 6.74
C LEU A 42 -4.25 -3.51 7.76
N SER A 43 -4.67 -3.72 9.00
CA SER A 43 -4.55 -2.73 10.08
C SER A 43 -3.10 -2.35 10.35
N GLU A 44 -2.17 -3.32 10.42
CA GLU A 44 -0.73 -3.07 10.59
C GLU A 44 -0.14 -2.28 9.42
N ARG A 45 -0.57 -2.58 8.19
CA ARG A 45 -0.14 -1.86 6.98
C ARG A 45 -0.64 -0.42 6.99
N ASP A 46 -1.89 -0.20 7.37
CA ASP A 46 -2.50 1.13 7.42
C ASP A 46 -1.85 1.97 8.52
N TYR A 47 -1.57 1.39 9.70
CA TYR A 47 -0.78 2.04 10.75
C TYR A 47 0.60 2.46 10.23
N LYS A 48 1.29 1.55 9.52
CA LYS A 48 2.62 1.84 8.98
C LYS A 48 2.58 2.96 7.92
N ILE A 49 1.53 3.00 7.10
CA ILE A 49 1.33 4.09 6.13
C ILE A 49 1.18 5.42 6.88
N SER A 50 0.31 5.50 7.88
CA SER A 50 0.11 6.74 8.65
C SER A 50 1.38 7.19 9.39
N GLU A 51 2.18 6.26 9.92
CA GLU A 51 3.48 6.58 10.53
C GLU A 51 4.45 7.20 9.50
N LEU A 52 4.50 6.64 8.29
CA LEU A 52 5.36 7.16 7.22
C LEU A 52 4.86 8.51 6.69
N GLU A 53 3.55 8.69 6.54
CA GLU A 53 2.94 9.98 6.17
C GLU A 53 3.28 11.06 7.21
N GLN A 54 3.12 10.77 8.50
CA GLN A 54 3.49 11.69 9.56
C GLN A 54 5.00 12.02 9.57
N TYR A 55 5.84 11.02 9.29
CA TYR A 55 7.27 11.24 9.16
C TYR A 55 7.60 12.14 7.95
N ILE A 56 6.95 11.92 6.81
CA ILE A 56 7.06 12.78 5.63
C ILE A 56 6.66 14.21 6.00
N ASP A 57 5.51 14.43 6.63
CA ASP A 57 5.04 15.76 7.01
C ASP A 57 6.03 16.49 7.93
N ASN A 58 6.53 15.79 8.96
CA ASN A 58 7.52 16.34 9.88
C ASN A 58 8.84 16.70 9.18
N LEU A 59 9.27 15.87 8.23
CA LEU A 59 10.46 16.16 7.44
C LEU A 59 10.24 17.36 6.51
N LEU A 60 9.06 17.45 5.88
CA LEU A 60 8.72 18.54 4.98
C LEU A 60 8.73 19.89 5.69
N VAL A 61 8.23 19.98 6.93
CA VAL A 61 8.31 21.21 7.73
C VAL A 61 9.76 21.71 7.83
N ARG A 62 10.69 20.84 8.25
CA ARG A 62 12.12 21.20 8.36
C ARG A 62 12.73 21.59 7.02
N VAL A 63 12.39 20.87 5.94
CA VAL A 63 12.89 21.19 4.61
C VAL A 63 12.40 22.56 4.13
N ILE A 64 11.14 22.89 4.37
CA ILE A 64 10.56 24.19 3.98
C ILE A 64 11.26 25.34 4.74
N GLU A 65 11.54 25.14 6.03
CA GLU A 65 12.19 26.14 6.87
C GLU A 65 13.69 26.33 6.56
N GLU A 66 14.42 25.23 6.33
CA GLU A 66 15.88 25.28 6.15
C GLU A 66 16.31 25.42 4.69
N LYS A 67 15.72 24.64 3.78
CA LYS A 67 16.15 24.55 2.38
C LYS A 67 15.00 24.19 1.42
N PRO A 68 14.10 25.15 1.13
CA PRO A 68 12.92 24.90 0.28
C PRO A 68 13.26 24.55 -1.17
N SER A 69 14.48 24.85 -1.65
CA SER A 69 14.92 24.52 -3.01
C SER A 69 14.98 23.02 -3.31
N ILE A 70 15.08 22.17 -2.28
CA ILE A 70 14.96 20.71 -2.43
C ILE A 70 13.61 20.37 -3.06
N LEU A 71 12.51 20.90 -2.54
CA LEU A 71 11.17 20.68 -3.09
C LEU A 71 11.03 21.25 -4.50
N MET A 72 11.60 22.43 -4.75
CA MET A 72 11.53 23.08 -6.07
C MET A 72 12.26 22.27 -7.16
N SER A 73 13.39 21.64 -6.81
CA SER A 73 14.12 20.78 -7.75
C SER A 73 13.35 19.51 -8.14
N LEU A 74 12.45 19.04 -7.27
CA LEU A 74 11.58 17.90 -7.53
C LEU A 74 10.35 18.28 -8.37
N THR A 75 9.93 19.54 -8.33
CA THR A 75 8.75 20.04 -9.06
C THR A 75 9.06 20.63 -10.44
N VAL A 76 10.33 20.91 -10.75
CA VAL A 76 10.72 21.42 -12.06
C VAL A 76 10.99 20.23 -13.00
N PRO A 77 10.14 19.99 -14.02
CA PRO A 77 10.44 18.96 -15.01
C PRO A 77 11.76 19.28 -15.71
N PRO A 78 12.63 18.28 -15.97
CA PRO A 78 13.89 18.51 -16.66
C PRO A 78 13.61 19.07 -18.07
N GLY A 79 13.85 20.36 -18.27
CA GLY A 79 13.64 21.06 -19.54
C GLY A 79 12.93 22.42 -19.47
N CYS A 80 12.34 22.80 -18.33
CA CYS A 80 11.76 24.15 -18.19
C CYS A 80 12.84 25.21 -17.91
N SER A 81 13.53 25.65 -18.96
CA SER A 81 14.30 26.91 -18.93
C SER A 81 13.33 28.08 -18.84
N ARG A 82 13.27 28.73 -17.67
CA ARG A 82 12.68 30.07 -17.53
C ARG A 82 13.57 31.05 -18.29
N HIS A 83 13.25 31.32 -19.55
CA HIS A 83 13.75 32.51 -20.22
C HIS A 83 13.02 33.73 -19.63
N ALA A 84 13.84 34.69 -19.19
CA ALA A 84 13.45 35.95 -18.56
C ALA A 84 12.78 36.91 -19.56
#